data_AF-A0A2R2MMV4-F1
#
_entry.id   AF-A0A2R2MMV4-F1
#
_cell.length_a   1.000
_cell.length_b   1.000
_cell.length_c   1.000
_cell.angle_alpha   90.00
_cell.angle_beta   90.00
_cell.angle_gamma   90.00
#
_symmetry.space_group_name_H-M   'P 1'
#
loop_
_entity.id
_entity.type
_entity.pdbx_description
1 polymer ?
#
loop_
_entity_poly.entity_id
_entity_poly.type
_entity_poly.pdbx_seq_one_letter_code
_entity_poly.pdbx_strand_id
1 'polypeptide(L)'
;VCFARRGAVSRLQVKYEYFLDANTVSRWLTFNLVDAPSWNYTCFDAYTPAKAHSPSEGWGHKMVEVKVQGSGLYYADSVLIASSLPSTDLPSLTMKRSRPPFVNRLMVLDVTVTGSSGDYNITIVPSNCQSDFPLFGVSGAVNTSGDPASNDVTLRGSSWPSGVQVEVTRVQAASPPILGTFDLQYQNEQLTGIPVNIEASDLRDLLQTVSGMGKVDVARTGQCSDYRWTVHWLTAGNKPMMQIDASQATGLGLNITAVPKQDAYTDFDPIIGDMLRTIENNVQVTVSVNNLPVKCDGDCSFMWSEAQTPHLTAATPNSGSPQANTIIQLTGTGFEANATQNTVTIGGTPCDVINATTSQIFCTVGNGPVGTFDILVNVDGKGYANHSSGLQQFTYDLVVTGITPTNGSIGGCTIVTISGSGFASNATATVGGSQCKIVSQDYSSIVCEVPAT
;
A
#
# COMPACT_ATOMS: atom_id res chain seq x y z
N VAL A 1 5.76 -39.10 33.01
CA VAL A 1 6.26 -37.82 33.56
C VAL A 1 6.56 -38.03 35.03
N CYS A 2 7.80 -37.82 35.44
CA CYS A 2 8.21 -37.94 36.83
C CYS A 2 8.73 -36.60 37.32
N PHE A 3 8.51 -36.26 38.58
CA PHE A 3 9.12 -35.08 39.17
C PHE A 3 9.23 -35.19 40.70
N ALA A 4 10.23 -34.52 41.27
CA ALA A 4 10.36 -34.32 42.70
C ALA A 4 9.50 -33.15 43.15
N ARG A 5 8.80 -33.29 44.27
CA ARG A 5 7.87 -32.29 44.80
C ARG A 5 7.92 -32.19 46.32
N ARG A 6 7.64 -31.00 46.84
CA ARG A 6 7.46 -30.72 48.28
C ARG A 6 6.45 -29.59 48.46
N GLY A 7 5.68 -29.62 49.53
CA GLY A 7 4.65 -28.64 49.84
C GLY A 7 3.30 -28.98 49.19
N ALA A 8 2.48 -27.94 49.00
CA ALA A 8 1.08 -28.05 48.67
C ALA A 8 0.81 -28.27 47.16
N VAL A 9 1.42 -29.30 46.55
CA VAL A 9 1.17 -29.67 45.14
C VAL A 9 -0.11 -30.48 45.04
N SER A 10 -1.12 -29.90 44.38
CA SER A 10 -2.48 -30.45 44.30
C SER A 10 -2.77 -31.22 43.00
N ARG A 11 -2.20 -30.80 41.85
CA ARG A 11 -2.46 -31.41 40.55
C ARG A 11 -1.25 -31.36 39.63
N LEU A 12 -1.05 -32.43 38.87
CA LEU A 12 -0.25 -32.44 37.65
C LEU A 12 -1.21 -32.54 36.46
N GLN A 13 -1.14 -31.60 35.54
CA GLN A 13 -1.89 -31.63 34.30
C GLN A 13 -0.95 -31.79 33.12
N VAL A 14 -1.29 -32.68 32.20
CA VAL A 14 -0.51 -32.94 30.98
C VAL A 14 -1.41 -32.71 29.79
N LYS A 15 -1.09 -31.71 28.98
CA LYS A 15 -1.72 -31.49 27.69
C LYS A 15 -1.07 -32.40 26.67
N TYR A 16 -1.86 -33.23 26.01
CA TYR A 16 -1.42 -34.05 24.90
C TYR A 16 -2.33 -33.85 23.70
N GLU A 17 -1.76 -34.17 22.54
CA GLU A 17 -2.42 -34.16 21.26
C GLU A 17 -2.32 -35.55 20.65
N TYR A 18 -3.41 -35.98 20.02
CA TYR A 18 -3.40 -37.13 19.13
C TYR A 18 -3.84 -36.69 17.74
N PHE A 19 -3.17 -37.21 16.72
CA PHE A 19 -3.35 -36.75 15.35
C PHE A 19 -3.25 -37.89 14.32
N LEU A 20 -4.00 -37.72 13.23
CA LEU A 20 -3.92 -38.54 12.03
C LEU A 20 -4.08 -37.59 10.84
N ASP A 21 -3.09 -37.58 9.95
CA ASP A 21 -2.97 -36.62 8.86
C ASP A 21 -3.06 -35.16 9.36
N ALA A 22 -4.01 -34.36 8.85
CA ALA A 22 -4.21 -32.98 9.25
C ALA A 22 -5.10 -32.79 10.50
N ASN A 23 -5.72 -33.86 11.01
CA ASN A 23 -6.64 -33.77 12.15
C ASN A 23 -5.86 -33.88 13.46
N THR A 24 -5.83 -32.80 14.24
CA THR A 24 -5.23 -32.78 15.59
C THR A 24 -6.30 -32.51 16.65
N VAL A 25 -6.33 -33.31 17.70
CA VAL A 25 -7.21 -33.09 18.86
C VAL A 25 -6.37 -32.96 20.13
N SER A 26 -6.49 -31.83 20.82
CA SER A 26 -5.83 -31.61 22.11
C SER A 26 -6.73 -31.98 23.29
N ARG A 27 -6.15 -32.59 24.33
CA ARG A 27 -6.81 -32.99 25.58
C ARG A 27 -5.90 -32.78 26.78
N TRP A 28 -6.51 -32.63 27.95
CA TRP A 28 -5.80 -32.54 29.23
C TRP A 28 -6.00 -33.81 30.04
N LEU A 29 -4.90 -34.45 30.45
CA LEU A 29 -4.89 -35.44 31.51
C LEU A 29 -4.65 -34.73 32.84
N THR A 30 -5.39 -35.09 33.88
CA THR A 30 -5.24 -34.52 35.22
C THR A 30 -4.96 -35.63 36.22
N PHE A 31 -3.83 -35.52 36.91
CA PHE A 31 -3.42 -36.40 37.99
C PHE A 31 -3.51 -35.61 39.30
N ASN A 32 -4.39 -36.04 40.20
CA ASN A 32 -4.51 -35.42 41.50
C ASN A 32 -3.38 -35.89 42.43
N LEU A 33 -2.86 -34.96 43.22
CA LEU A 33 -1.72 -35.15 44.10
C LEU A 33 -2.11 -34.81 45.53
N VAL A 34 -1.48 -35.49 46.49
CA VAL A 34 -1.60 -35.19 47.92
C VAL A 34 -0.36 -34.44 48.36
N ASP A 35 -0.54 -33.42 49.19
CA ASP A 35 0.54 -32.59 49.74
C ASP A 35 1.71 -33.44 50.28
N ALA A 36 2.93 -32.99 49.99
CA ALA A 36 4.15 -33.70 50.36
C ALA A 36 4.95 -32.86 51.37
N PRO A 37 4.87 -33.12 52.69
CA PRO A 37 5.58 -32.32 53.69
C PRO A 37 7.12 -32.41 53.56
N SER A 38 7.62 -33.51 53.00
CA SER A 38 9.01 -33.75 52.61
C SER A 38 9.14 -33.89 51.08
N TRP A 39 10.37 -33.86 50.56
CA TRP A 39 10.61 -34.16 49.14
C TRP A 39 10.17 -35.58 48.79
N ASN A 40 9.27 -35.68 47.81
CA ASN A 40 8.74 -36.93 47.28
C ASN A 40 8.97 -36.94 45.76
N TYR A 41 9.43 -38.06 45.21
CA TYR A 41 9.54 -38.24 43.76
C TYR A 41 8.38 -39.10 43.28
N THR A 42 7.56 -38.55 42.39
CA THR A 42 6.35 -39.22 41.91
C THR A 42 6.37 -39.33 40.39
N CYS A 43 6.04 -40.51 39.88
CA CYS A 43 5.93 -40.79 38.47
C CYS A 43 4.48 -41.01 38.02
N PHE A 44 4.12 -40.43 36.88
CA PHE A 44 2.82 -40.57 36.24
C PHE A 44 2.96 -41.15 34.85
N ASP A 45 2.24 -42.24 34.58
CA ASP A 45 2.04 -42.72 33.22
C ASP A 45 1.00 -41.81 32.52
N ALA A 46 1.51 -40.95 31.64
CA ALA A 46 0.68 -40.10 30.80
C ALA A 46 0.38 -40.73 29.44
N TYR A 47 1.08 -41.79 29.05
CA TYR A 47 0.98 -42.37 27.71
C TYR A 47 -0.23 -43.31 27.60
N THR A 48 -0.37 -44.25 28.53
CA THR A 48 -1.50 -45.20 28.53
C THR A 48 -2.86 -44.50 28.51
N PRO A 49 -3.16 -43.53 29.41
CA PRO A 49 -4.42 -42.80 29.36
C PRO A 49 -4.54 -41.91 28.11
N ALA A 50 -3.45 -41.36 27.57
CA ALA A 50 -3.50 -40.60 26.32
C ALA A 50 -3.87 -41.50 25.12
N LYS A 51 -3.29 -42.71 25.05
CA LYS A 51 -3.58 -43.71 24.01
C LYS A 51 -5.04 -44.16 24.03
N ALA A 52 -5.67 -44.27 25.20
CA ALA A 52 -7.07 -44.66 25.32
C ALA A 52 -8.06 -43.68 24.66
N HIS A 53 -7.64 -42.44 24.37
CA HIS A 53 -8.48 -41.44 23.73
C HIS A 53 -8.35 -41.38 22.20
N SER A 54 -7.37 -42.06 21.59
CA SER A 54 -7.33 -42.16 20.13
C SER A 54 -8.38 -43.16 19.64
N PRO A 55 -9.07 -42.89 18.52
CA PRO A 55 -10.15 -43.75 18.02
C PRO A 55 -9.72 -45.17 17.64
N SER A 56 -8.49 -45.35 17.18
CA SER A 56 -7.94 -46.63 16.68
C SER A 56 -6.41 -46.66 16.76
N GLU A 57 -5.81 -47.81 16.46
CA GLU A 57 -4.38 -47.90 16.20
C GLU A 57 -3.99 -47.06 14.96
N GLY A 58 -2.76 -46.53 14.94
CA GLY A 58 -2.21 -45.72 13.83
C GLY A 58 -2.17 -44.20 14.06
N TRP A 59 -2.82 -43.68 15.11
CA TRP A 59 -2.75 -42.25 15.46
C TRP A 59 -1.40 -41.89 16.12
N GLY A 60 -0.83 -40.76 15.71
CA GLY A 60 0.34 -40.16 16.36
C GLY A 60 -0.04 -39.50 17.69
N HIS A 61 0.90 -39.44 18.64
CA HIS A 61 0.70 -38.82 19.95
C HIS A 61 1.83 -37.87 20.28
N LYS A 62 1.50 -36.70 20.84
CA LYS A 62 2.46 -35.67 21.23
C LYS A 62 2.09 -35.08 22.60
N MET A 63 3.05 -34.99 23.51
CA MET A 63 2.90 -34.22 24.74
C MET A 63 3.28 -32.76 24.45
N VAL A 64 2.41 -31.82 24.82
CA VAL A 64 2.53 -30.41 24.46
C VAL A 64 2.90 -29.55 25.66
N GLU A 65 2.27 -29.82 26.80
CA GLU A 65 2.42 -28.98 27.99
C GLU A 65 2.31 -29.82 29.26
N VAL A 66 3.12 -29.48 30.27
CA VAL A 66 3.02 -30.05 31.60
C VAL A 66 2.85 -28.91 32.59
N LYS A 67 1.77 -28.94 33.36
CA LYS A 67 1.41 -27.90 34.33
C LYS A 67 1.32 -28.51 35.72
N VAL A 68 2.06 -27.95 36.66
CA VAL A 68 1.97 -28.29 38.08
C VAL A 68 1.18 -27.21 38.79
N GLN A 69 0.14 -27.58 39.53
CA GLN A 69 -0.70 -26.66 40.30
C GLN A 69 -0.64 -26.99 41.78
N GLY A 70 -0.49 -25.97 42.61
CA GLY A 70 -0.56 -26.09 44.06
C GLY A 70 -1.69 -25.28 44.67
N SER A 71 -2.14 -25.70 45.85
CA SER A 71 -3.10 -24.99 46.70
C SER A 71 -2.41 -24.01 47.67
N GLY A 72 -1.08 -23.96 47.67
CA GLY A 72 -0.27 -23.09 48.53
C GLY A 72 1.20 -23.09 48.08
N LEU A 73 2.13 -22.80 49.00
CA LEU A 73 3.58 -22.85 48.72
C LEU A 73 4.02 -24.28 48.39
N TYR A 74 4.63 -24.45 47.22
CA TYR A 74 5.19 -25.72 46.78
C TYR A 74 6.51 -25.53 46.04
N TYR A 75 7.27 -26.63 45.97
CA TYR A 75 8.53 -26.76 45.28
C TYR A 75 8.45 -27.96 44.35
N ALA A 76 8.98 -27.82 43.14
CA ALA A 76 9.14 -28.88 42.17
C ALA A 76 10.59 -28.90 41.65
N ASP A 77 11.15 -30.07 41.39
CA ASP A 77 12.50 -30.28 40.86
C ASP A 77 12.54 -31.58 40.03
N SER A 78 13.62 -31.82 39.28
CA SER A 78 13.93 -33.08 38.60
C SER A 78 12.79 -33.62 37.72
N VAL A 79 12.22 -32.74 36.88
CA VAL A 79 11.17 -33.13 35.93
C VAL A 79 11.80 -33.99 34.83
N LEU A 80 11.34 -35.24 34.72
CA LEU A 80 11.78 -36.22 33.74
C LEU A 80 10.60 -36.67 32.88
N ILE A 81 10.79 -36.61 31.56
CA ILE A 81 9.88 -37.18 30.57
C ILE A 81 10.66 -38.28 29.85
N ALA A 82 10.25 -39.52 30.05
CA ALA A 82 10.90 -40.70 29.50
C ALA A 82 9.87 -41.66 28.91
N SER A 83 10.29 -42.44 27.91
CA SER A 83 9.48 -43.47 27.24
C SER A 83 9.30 -44.74 28.07
N SER A 84 10.08 -44.91 29.14
CA SER A 84 9.94 -45.98 30.14
C SER A 84 10.19 -45.42 31.54
N LEU A 85 9.48 -45.95 32.54
CA LEU A 85 9.63 -45.52 33.93
C LEU A 85 10.95 -46.05 34.50
N PRO A 86 11.86 -45.18 35.00
CA PRO A 86 13.17 -45.62 35.45
C PRO A 86 13.18 -46.37 36.81
N SER A 87 12.14 -46.24 37.65
CA SER A 87 11.91 -47.06 38.86
C SER A 87 10.58 -46.72 39.55
N THR A 88 10.16 -47.54 40.53
CA THR A 88 9.01 -47.33 41.43
C THR A 88 9.23 -46.18 42.42
N ASP A 89 8.16 -45.46 42.76
CA ASP A 89 8.14 -44.31 43.69
C ASP A 89 9.04 -44.53 44.92
N LEU A 90 9.93 -43.58 45.18
CA LEU A 90 10.86 -43.60 46.32
C LEU A 90 10.41 -42.56 47.36
N PRO A 91 9.71 -42.96 48.44
CA PRO A 91 9.46 -42.07 49.55
C PRO A 91 10.77 -41.79 50.29
N SER A 92 11.05 -40.50 50.55
CA SER A 92 12.21 -40.02 51.32
C SER A 92 13.56 -40.15 50.61
N LEU A 93 13.76 -39.33 49.56
CA LEU A 93 15.08 -39.08 48.99
C LEU A 93 15.98 -38.36 50.00
N THR A 94 16.75 -39.11 50.79
CA THR A 94 17.92 -38.56 51.48
C THR A 94 18.90 -38.09 50.40
N MET A 95 19.04 -36.77 50.26
CA MET A 95 19.61 -36.08 49.10
C MET A 95 20.96 -36.66 48.64
N LYS A 96 20.99 -37.33 47.47
CA LYS A 96 22.24 -37.54 46.69
C LYS A 96 22.67 -36.30 45.89
N ARG A 97 21.94 -35.18 46.01
CA ARG A 97 22.30 -33.89 45.39
C ARG A 97 22.96 -32.98 46.42
N SER A 98 24.17 -32.53 46.11
CA SER A 98 24.76 -31.35 46.74
C SER A 98 23.80 -30.17 46.56
N ARG A 99 23.62 -29.34 47.60
CA ARG A 99 22.83 -28.11 47.48
C ARG A 99 23.36 -27.28 46.31
N PRO A 100 22.51 -26.56 45.56
CA PRO A 100 22.97 -25.63 44.55
C PRO A 100 24.00 -24.68 45.18
N PRO A 101 25.22 -24.55 44.61
CA PRO A 101 26.28 -23.77 45.23
C PRO A 101 26.08 -22.26 45.11
N PHE A 102 25.10 -21.80 44.33
CA PHE A 102 24.94 -20.38 44.06
C PHE A 102 24.17 -19.66 45.17
N VAL A 103 24.87 -18.72 45.83
CA VAL A 103 24.30 -17.80 46.82
C VAL A 103 23.40 -16.75 46.15
N ASN A 104 23.68 -16.42 44.88
CA ASN A 104 22.84 -15.61 44.00
C ASN A 104 22.09 -16.53 43.02
N ARG A 105 20.83 -16.23 42.72
CA ARG A 105 19.98 -17.02 41.81
C ARG A 105 20.42 -16.86 40.35
N LEU A 106 21.58 -17.42 40.01
CA LEU A 106 22.03 -17.54 38.62
C LEU A 106 21.20 -18.64 37.94
N MET A 107 20.51 -18.24 36.88
CA MET A 107 19.66 -19.08 36.05
C MET A 107 20.42 -19.45 34.79
N VAL A 108 20.53 -20.74 34.55
CA VAL A 108 21.22 -21.33 33.40
C VAL A 108 20.17 -22.02 32.54
N LEU A 109 20.19 -21.74 31.23
CA LEU A 109 19.32 -22.39 30.26
C LEU A 109 19.84 -23.77 29.88
N ASP A 110 21.15 -23.88 29.68
CA ASP A 110 21.79 -25.12 29.27
C ASP A 110 23.23 -25.22 29.78
N VAL A 111 23.68 -26.46 30.00
CA VAL A 111 25.07 -26.78 30.35
C VAL A 111 25.53 -27.94 29.49
N THR A 112 26.57 -27.71 28.69
CA THR A 112 27.22 -28.75 27.90
C THR A 112 28.60 -29.03 28.48
N VAL A 113 28.93 -30.31 28.67
CA VAL A 113 30.26 -30.76 29.12
C VAL A 113 30.83 -31.70 28.06
N THR A 114 32.03 -31.41 27.60
CA THR A 114 32.79 -32.22 26.64
C THR A 114 34.21 -32.43 27.14
N GLY A 115 34.88 -33.49 26.70
CA GLY A 115 36.25 -33.79 27.12
C GLY A 115 36.43 -35.26 27.52
N SER A 116 37.61 -35.58 28.02
CA SER A 116 37.94 -36.94 28.48
C SER A 116 38.99 -36.92 29.59
N SER A 117 38.91 -37.92 30.48
CA SER A 117 39.84 -38.23 31.58
C SER A 117 40.75 -37.10 32.05
N GLY A 118 40.19 -36.15 32.80
CA GLY A 118 40.96 -35.13 33.56
C GLY A 118 40.95 -33.74 32.93
N ASP A 119 40.46 -33.59 31.70
CA ASP A 119 40.29 -32.30 31.03
C ASP A 119 38.85 -32.18 30.48
N TYR A 120 38.19 -31.07 30.80
CA TYR A 120 36.79 -30.84 30.50
C TYR A 120 36.54 -29.41 30.04
N ASN A 121 35.89 -29.28 28.89
CA ASN A 121 35.31 -28.03 28.43
C ASN A 121 33.85 -27.97 28.86
N ILE A 122 33.53 -26.94 29.65
CA ILE A 122 32.19 -26.70 30.18
C ILE A 122 31.66 -25.41 29.55
N THR A 123 30.58 -25.53 28.80
CA THR A 123 29.86 -24.39 28.22
C THR A 123 28.56 -24.18 28.98
N ILE A 124 28.36 -22.98 29.50
CA ILE A 124 27.12 -22.56 30.18
C ILE A 124 26.40 -21.55 29.29
N VAL A 125 25.12 -21.80 29.03
CA VAL A 125 24.24 -20.83 28.37
C VAL A 125 23.41 -20.13 29.45
N PRO A 126 23.67 -18.84 29.75
CA PRO A 126 22.93 -18.13 30.79
C PRO A 126 21.50 -17.83 30.34
N SER A 127 20.58 -17.80 31.30
CA SER A 127 19.22 -17.29 31.08
C SER A 127 19.22 -15.76 31.14
N ASN A 128 18.50 -15.12 30.23
CA ASN A 128 18.32 -13.66 30.18
C ASN A 128 19.64 -12.86 30.26
N CYS A 129 20.70 -13.37 29.62
CA CYS A 129 22.03 -12.74 29.59
C CYS A 129 22.57 -12.40 30.98
N GLN A 130 22.22 -13.19 31.99
CA GLN A 130 22.91 -13.07 33.26
C GLN A 130 24.41 -13.18 33.01
N SER A 131 25.15 -12.23 33.58
CA SER A 131 26.59 -12.11 33.45
C SER A 131 27.26 -12.44 34.79
N ASP A 132 28.58 -12.34 34.84
CA ASP A 132 29.35 -12.41 36.08
C ASP A 132 29.29 -13.76 36.79
N PHE A 133 29.24 -14.83 36.00
CA PHE A 133 29.36 -16.20 36.52
C PHE A 133 30.74 -16.39 37.17
N PRO A 134 30.81 -16.82 38.45
CA PRO A 134 32.08 -17.11 39.09
C PRO A 134 32.77 -18.30 38.42
N LEU A 135 34.09 -18.40 38.58
CA LEU A 135 34.82 -19.60 38.19
C LEU A 135 34.34 -20.82 38.98
N PHE A 136 34.45 -22.00 38.37
CA PHE A 136 34.15 -23.25 39.06
C PHE A 136 35.13 -23.49 40.21
N GLY A 137 34.58 -23.85 41.37
CA GLY A 137 35.35 -24.38 42.49
C GLY A 137 35.34 -25.90 42.50
N VAL A 138 36.37 -26.50 43.10
CA VAL A 138 36.40 -27.93 43.43
C VAL A 138 36.12 -28.10 44.92
N SER A 139 35.13 -28.92 45.26
CA SER A 139 34.73 -29.15 46.65
C SER A 139 35.91 -29.65 47.49
N GLY A 140 36.21 -28.96 48.59
CA GLY A 140 37.34 -29.29 49.47
C GLY A 140 38.71 -28.79 49.00
N ALA A 141 38.77 -28.05 47.88
CA ALA A 141 39.97 -27.38 47.41
C ALA A 141 39.93 -25.88 47.71
N VAL A 142 41.11 -25.27 47.85
CA VAL A 142 41.29 -23.82 48.01
C VAL A 142 42.05 -23.26 46.82
N ASN A 143 41.80 -21.99 46.49
CA ASN A 143 42.54 -21.28 45.46
C ASN A 143 43.96 -20.94 45.96
N THR A 144 44.98 -21.35 45.20
CA THR A 144 46.40 -21.11 45.49
C THR A 144 47.07 -20.15 44.49
N SER A 145 46.37 -19.62 43.49
CA SER A 145 46.94 -18.77 42.43
C SER A 145 47.13 -17.29 42.82
N GLY A 146 46.88 -16.91 44.08
CA GLY A 146 47.20 -15.58 44.63
C GLY A 146 46.21 -14.47 44.31
N ASP A 147 45.45 -14.57 43.20
CA ASP A 147 44.36 -13.64 42.86
C ASP A 147 43.02 -14.38 42.67
N PRO A 148 42.04 -14.19 43.57
CA PRO A 148 40.71 -14.79 43.42
C PRO A 148 39.86 -14.20 42.29
N ALA A 149 40.26 -13.06 41.71
CA ALA A 149 39.57 -12.42 40.58
C ALA A 149 40.16 -12.79 39.20
N SER A 150 41.24 -13.57 39.17
CA SER A 150 41.87 -14.03 37.91
C SER A 150 40.90 -14.89 37.09
N ASN A 151 41.02 -14.83 35.76
CA ASN A 151 40.33 -15.75 34.85
C ASN A 151 40.97 -17.15 34.83
N ASP A 152 42.13 -17.33 35.45
CA ASP A 152 42.84 -18.59 35.60
C ASP A 152 43.18 -18.82 37.07
N VAL A 153 42.69 -19.93 37.63
CA VAL A 153 42.93 -20.30 39.03
C VAL A 153 43.42 -21.73 39.16
N THR A 154 44.39 -21.92 40.05
CA THR A 154 44.87 -23.24 40.46
C THR A 154 44.24 -23.60 41.79
N LEU A 155 43.55 -24.73 41.84
CA LEU A 155 42.84 -25.23 43.01
C LEU A 155 43.53 -26.49 43.55
N ARG A 156 43.68 -26.55 44.88
CA ARG A 156 44.27 -27.71 45.54
C ARG A 156 43.56 -28.08 46.84
N GLY A 157 43.26 -29.37 47.00
CA GLY A 157 42.78 -29.94 48.26
C GLY A 157 43.89 -30.20 49.26
N SER A 158 43.62 -29.95 50.55
CA SER A 158 44.60 -30.15 51.63
C SER A 158 45.04 -31.61 51.79
N SER A 159 44.19 -32.56 51.42
CA SER A 159 44.44 -34.01 51.49
C SER A 159 44.90 -34.63 50.18
N TRP A 160 45.15 -33.83 49.13
CA TRP A 160 45.57 -34.35 47.82
C TRP A 160 47.08 -34.68 47.81
N PRO A 161 47.55 -35.68 47.05
CA PRO A 161 48.97 -35.98 46.89
C PRO A 161 49.80 -34.77 46.43
N SER A 162 51.09 -34.77 46.75
CA SER A 162 52.00 -33.70 46.32
C SER A 162 52.02 -33.60 44.79
N GLY A 163 51.92 -32.39 44.25
CA GLY A 163 51.90 -32.12 42.80
C GLY A 163 50.54 -32.29 42.11
N VAL A 164 49.49 -32.76 42.80
CA VAL A 164 48.14 -32.83 42.23
C VAL A 164 47.41 -31.50 42.44
N GLN A 165 46.96 -30.90 41.34
CA GLN A 165 46.20 -29.65 41.29
C GLN A 165 45.15 -29.70 40.17
N VAL A 166 44.17 -28.81 40.23
CA VAL A 166 43.19 -28.60 39.17
C VAL A 166 43.30 -27.16 38.71
N GLU A 167 43.44 -26.95 37.41
CA GLU A 167 43.44 -25.63 36.79
C GLU A 167 42.05 -25.34 36.23
N VAL A 168 41.54 -24.14 36.48
CA VAL A 168 40.25 -23.68 36.00
C VAL A 168 40.44 -22.36 35.29
N THR A 169 40.28 -22.38 33.98
CA THR A 169 40.45 -21.21 33.11
C THR A 169 39.12 -20.81 32.47
N ARG A 170 38.73 -19.54 32.60
CA ARG A 170 37.61 -18.96 31.86
C ARG A 170 38.06 -18.62 30.45
N VAL A 171 37.61 -19.41 29.48
CA VAL A 171 37.89 -19.17 28.06
C VAL A 171 37.05 -17.99 27.52
N GLN A 172 35.80 -17.87 27.95
CA GLN A 172 34.90 -16.80 27.54
C GLN A 172 33.96 -16.42 28.69
N ALA A 173 33.77 -15.11 28.91
CA ALA A 173 32.76 -14.60 29.84
C ALA A 173 31.39 -14.50 29.15
N ALA A 174 30.31 -14.63 29.92
CA ALA A 174 28.96 -14.40 29.42
C ALA A 174 28.80 -12.94 28.96
N SER A 175 28.17 -12.73 27.79
CA SER A 175 27.85 -11.39 27.31
C SER A 175 26.77 -10.76 28.19
N PRO A 176 27.02 -9.60 28.81
CA PRO A 176 26.00 -8.89 29.58
C PRO A 176 24.90 -8.36 28.64
N PRO A 177 23.71 -8.03 29.18
CA PRO A 177 22.65 -7.44 28.39
C PRO A 177 23.06 -6.05 27.88
N ILE A 178 22.49 -5.64 26.75
CA ILE A 178 22.61 -4.25 26.29
C ILE A 178 21.75 -3.37 27.21
N LEU A 179 22.33 -2.27 27.69
CA LEU A 179 21.68 -1.29 28.56
C LEU A 179 21.73 0.11 27.95
N GLY A 180 21.00 1.06 28.54
CA GLY A 180 20.96 2.46 28.11
C GLY A 180 19.84 2.75 27.11
N THR A 181 20.02 3.78 26.31
CA THR A 181 19.01 4.28 25.37
C THR A 181 19.60 4.55 23.99
N PHE A 182 18.72 4.61 22.99
CA PHE A 182 19.03 5.12 21.66
C PHE A 182 17.98 6.14 21.24
N ASP A 183 18.38 7.02 20.33
CA ASP A 183 17.52 8.01 19.68
C ASP A 183 17.27 7.58 18.24
N LEU A 184 16.08 7.90 17.74
CA LEU A 184 15.66 7.59 16.38
C LEU A 184 15.23 8.87 15.68
N GLN A 185 15.81 9.13 14.52
CA GLN A 185 15.42 10.22 13.62
C GLN A 185 14.68 9.65 12.43
N TYR A 186 13.50 10.20 12.15
CA TYR A 186 12.73 9.91 10.94
C TYR A 186 12.21 11.21 10.34
N GLN A 187 12.61 11.49 9.09
CA GLN A 187 12.33 12.77 8.44
C GLN A 187 12.79 13.94 9.33
N ASN A 188 11.86 14.81 9.76
CA ASN A 188 12.15 16.00 10.58
C ASN A 188 11.83 15.80 12.07
N GLU A 189 11.43 14.60 12.49
CA GLU A 189 11.07 14.29 13.87
C GLU A 189 12.08 13.35 14.53
N GLN A 190 12.34 13.60 15.81
CA GLN A 190 13.26 12.82 16.64
C GLN A 190 12.52 12.22 17.83
N LEU A 191 12.74 10.94 18.07
CA LEU A 191 12.36 10.24 19.28
C LEU A 191 13.63 10.02 20.12
N THR A 192 13.63 10.49 21.36
CA THR A 192 14.81 10.43 22.23
C THR A 192 14.60 9.54 23.43
N GLY A 193 15.69 8.95 23.93
CA GLY A 193 15.69 8.18 25.17
C GLY A 193 14.95 6.84 25.07
N ILE A 194 14.88 6.23 23.89
CA ILE A 194 14.21 4.95 23.69
C ILE A 194 15.04 3.86 24.39
N PRO A 195 14.48 3.10 25.37
CA PRO A 195 15.21 2.04 26.02
C PRO A 195 15.66 0.98 25.00
N VAL A 196 16.92 0.56 25.05
CA VAL A 196 17.43 -0.48 24.14
C VAL A 196 16.66 -1.80 24.27
N ASN A 197 16.09 -2.07 25.45
CA ASN A 197 15.29 -3.24 25.79
C ASN A 197 13.77 -3.00 25.70
N ILE A 198 13.31 -1.94 25.03
CA ILE A 198 11.89 -1.67 24.78
C ILE A 198 11.17 -2.92 24.21
N GLU A 199 9.90 -3.13 24.54
CA GLU A 199 9.12 -4.23 23.94
C GLU A 199 8.65 -3.89 22.52
N ALA A 200 8.40 -4.92 21.71
CA ALA A 200 8.02 -4.71 20.31
C ALA A 200 6.72 -3.92 20.13
N SER A 201 5.74 -4.18 21.00
CA SER A 201 4.49 -3.42 21.03
C SER A 201 4.70 -1.96 21.34
N ASP A 202 5.58 -1.66 22.29
CA ASP A 202 5.79 -0.32 22.80
C ASP A 202 6.59 0.50 21.78
N LEU A 203 7.58 -0.12 21.13
CA LEU A 203 8.31 0.50 20.02
C LEU A 203 7.38 0.76 18.82
N ARG A 204 6.48 -0.17 18.49
CA ARG A 204 5.45 0.04 17.46
C ARG A 204 4.59 1.25 17.80
N ASP A 205 4.06 1.30 19.01
CA ASP A 205 3.14 2.35 19.43
C ASP A 205 3.83 3.72 19.45
N LEU A 206 5.10 3.76 19.88
CA LEU A 206 5.94 4.96 19.83
C LEU A 206 6.24 5.42 18.39
N LEU A 207 6.61 4.51 17.49
CA LEU A 207 6.89 4.88 16.09
C LEU A 207 5.65 5.46 15.40
N GLN A 208 4.46 4.93 15.70
CA GLN A 208 3.22 5.43 15.11
C GLN A 208 2.81 6.83 15.59
N THR A 209 3.46 7.41 16.60
CA THR A 209 3.24 8.82 16.97
C THR A 209 3.98 9.78 16.06
N VAL A 210 4.96 9.31 15.28
CA VAL A 210 5.78 10.14 14.41
C VAL A 210 5.01 10.50 13.14
N SER A 211 5.01 11.79 12.79
CA SER A 211 4.34 12.28 11.58
C SER A 211 4.89 11.58 10.34
N GLY A 212 4.00 11.08 9.49
CA GLY A 212 4.39 10.40 8.24
C GLY A 212 4.83 8.94 8.39
N MET A 213 4.95 8.41 9.62
CA MET A 213 5.28 6.99 9.83
C MET A 213 4.15 6.06 9.33
N GLY A 214 2.89 6.46 9.54
CA GLY A 214 1.73 5.63 9.21
C GLY A 214 1.59 4.41 10.13
N LYS A 215 0.92 3.36 9.65
CA LYS A 215 0.78 2.11 10.40
C LYS A 215 2.00 1.23 10.18
N VAL A 216 2.59 0.74 11.26
CA VAL A 216 3.75 -0.16 11.23
C VAL A 216 3.50 -1.41 12.06
N ASP A 217 4.12 -2.51 11.67
CA ASP A 217 4.29 -3.70 12.48
C ASP A 217 5.77 -3.80 12.90
N VAL A 218 6.01 -4.18 14.15
CA VAL A 218 7.37 -4.23 14.72
C VAL A 218 7.59 -5.58 15.37
N ALA A 219 8.67 -6.24 14.98
CA ALA A 219 9.09 -7.52 15.54
C ALA A 219 10.51 -7.43 16.13
N ARG A 220 10.72 -8.05 17.29
CA ARG A 220 12.04 -8.29 17.87
C ARG A 220 12.44 -9.74 17.64
N THR A 221 13.67 -9.96 17.20
CA THR A 221 14.27 -11.31 17.20
C THR A 221 15.70 -11.27 17.72
N GLY A 222 16.12 -12.35 18.37
CA GLY A 222 17.43 -12.47 19.01
C GLY A 222 17.34 -12.64 20.52
N GLN A 223 18.47 -12.43 21.19
CA GLN A 223 18.61 -12.54 22.64
C GLN A 223 18.83 -11.16 23.26
N CYS A 224 19.14 -11.08 24.55
CA CYS A 224 19.35 -9.82 25.27
C CYS A 224 20.70 -9.14 25.01
N SER A 225 21.66 -9.83 24.39
CA SER A 225 22.99 -9.32 24.04
C SER A 225 23.24 -9.18 22.53
N ASP A 226 22.33 -9.71 21.70
CA ASP A 226 22.36 -9.60 20.24
C ASP A 226 20.93 -9.78 19.70
N TYR A 227 20.36 -8.71 19.13
CA TYR A 227 19.01 -8.71 18.61
C TYR A 227 18.81 -7.66 17.54
N ARG A 228 17.72 -7.83 16.78
CA ARG A 228 17.27 -6.87 15.77
C ARG A 228 15.81 -6.51 15.95
N TRP A 229 15.51 -5.29 15.58
CA TRP A 229 14.17 -4.79 15.36
C TRP A 229 13.86 -4.80 13.87
N THR A 230 12.75 -5.42 13.48
CA THR A 230 12.24 -5.34 12.11
C THR A 230 10.99 -4.48 12.11
N VAL A 231 11.02 -3.37 11.39
CA VAL A 231 9.88 -2.47 11.21
C VAL A 231 9.32 -2.68 9.80
N HIS A 232 8.05 -3.03 9.73
CA HIS A 232 7.31 -3.25 8.49
C HIS A 232 6.23 -2.19 8.35
N TRP A 233 6.30 -1.36 7.30
CA TRP A 233 5.21 -0.44 6.98
C TRP A 233 4.05 -1.20 6.37
N LEU A 234 2.85 -1.01 6.95
CA LEU A 234 1.60 -1.60 6.46
C LEU A 234 0.90 -0.71 5.43
N THR A 235 1.51 0.42 5.10
CA THR A 235 1.02 1.39 4.13
C THR A 235 2.04 1.57 3.01
N ALA A 236 1.54 1.64 1.77
CA ALA A 236 2.36 1.84 0.58
C ALA A 236 3.09 3.20 0.53
N GLY A 237 3.99 3.33 -0.44
CA GLY A 237 4.74 4.56 -0.75
C GLY A 237 6.15 4.58 -0.16
N ASN A 238 7.01 5.43 -0.73
CA ASN A 238 8.41 5.55 -0.33
C ASN A 238 8.54 5.97 1.15
N LYS A 239 9.37 5.24 1.91
CA LYS A 239 9.65 5.52 3.32
C LYS A 239 11.16 5.76 3.45
N PRO A 240 11.59 6.98 3.85
CA PRO A 240 13.01 7.26 4.02
C PRO A 240 13.60 6.38 5.13
N MET A 241 14.91 6.17 5.05
CA MET A 241 15.62 5.37 6.04
C MET A 241 15.62 6.05 7.42
N MET A 242 15.33 5.28 8.48
CA MET A 242 15.49 5.74 9.86
C MET A 242 16.98 5.83 10.21
N GLN A 243 17.37 6.90 10.90
CA GLN A 243 18.71 7.05 11.45
C GLN A 243 18.68 6.76 12.95
N ILE A 244 19.72 6.12 13.46
CA ILE A 244 19.84 5.74 14.87
C ILE A 244 21.09 6.38 15.46
N ASP A 245 20.93 7.05 16.60
CA ASP A 245 22.04 7.43 17.47
C ASP A 245 21.95 6.58 18.75
N ALA A 246 22.90 5.68 18.92
CA ALA A 246 22.99 4.81 20.10
C ALA A 246 24.21 5.15 20.97
N SER A 247 24.68 6.40 20.95
CA SER A 247 25.81 6.86 21.76
C SER A 247 25.60 6.68 23.27
N GLN A 248 24.34 6.61 23.72
CA GLN A 248 23.96 6.38 25.12
C GLN A 248 23.70 4.89 25.45
N ALA A 249 23.90 3.98 24.50
CA ALA A 249 23.82 2.55 24.75
C ALA A 249 25.14 2.01 25.30
N THR A 250 25.06 1.07 26.22
CA THR A 250 26.21 0.45 26.88
C THR A 250 26.17 -1.07 26.77
N GLY A 251 27.31 -1.68 26.48
CA GLY A 251 27.44 -3.12 26.27
C GLY A 251 28.82 -3.47 25.69
N LEU A 252 29.13 -4.76 25.61
CA LEU A 252 30.40 -5.22 25.06
C LEU A 252 30.35 -5.26 23.53
N GLY A 253 31.25 -4.53 22.87
CA GLY A 253 31.41 -4.59 21.40
C GLY A 253 30.18 -4.14 20.61
N LEU A 254 29.44 -3.15 21.10
CA LEU A 254 28.19 -2.72 20.49
C LEU A 254 28.39 -2.13 19.08
N ASN A 255 27.58 -2.59 18.15
CA ASN A 255 27.40 -1.99 16.84
C ASN A 255 25.91 -1.95 16.50
N ILE A 256 25.27 -0.79 16.65
CA ILE A 256 23.85 -0.60 16.40
C ILE A 256 23.70 0.15 15.09
N THR A 257 23.07 -0.50 14.11
CA THR A 257 22.88 0.06 12.78
C THR A 257 21.45 -0.13 12.32
N ALA A 258 20.97 0.78 11.50
CA ALA A 258 19.74 0.61 10.74
C ALA A 258 20.12 0.26 9.29
N VAL A 259 19.54 -0.80 8.74
CA VAL A 259 19.75 -1.22 7.34
C VAL A 259 18.41 -1.47 6.63
N PRO A 260 18.29 -1.14 5.33
CA PRO A 260 17.11 -1.49 4.56
C PRO A 260 17.05 -3.00 4.35
N LYS A 261 15.91 -3.63 4.65
CA LYS A 261 15.71 -5.08 4.51
C LYS A 261 15.05 -5.45 3.18
N GLN A 262 14.07 -4.66 2.74
CA GLN A 262 13.34 -4.86 1.50
C GLN A 262 12.72 -3.54 1.07
N ASP A 263 12.97 -3.14 -0.17
CA ASP A 263 12.27 -2.02 -0.78
C ASP A 263 10.87 -2.45 -1.23
N ALA A 264 9.90 -1.56 -1.07
CA ALA A 264 8.56 -1.80 -1.62
C ALA A 264 8.65 -1.89 -3.14
N TYR A 265 8.09 -2.96 -3.71
CA TYR A 265 7.89 -3.09 -5.14
C TYR A 265 6.39 -2.94 -5.45
N THR A 266 6.08 -2.41 -6.62
CA THR A 266 4.71 -2.41 -7.12
C THR A 266 4.51 -3.71 -7.88
N ASP A 267 3.61 -4.57 -7.38
CA ASP A 267 3.22 -5.79 -8.06
C ASP A 267 2.19 -5.46 -9.15
N PHE A 268 2.62 -5.48 -10.40
CA PHE A 268 1.75 -5.28 -11.56
C PHE A 268 1.49 -6.64 -12.20
N ASP A 269 0.72 -7.50 -11.52
CA ASP A 269 0.26 -8.78 -12.07
C ASP A 269 -1.29 -8.85 -12.09
N PRO A 270 -1.93 -8.90 -13.28
CA PRO A 270 -1.32 -8.79 -14.60
C PRO A 270 -0.89 -7.35 -14.92
N ILE A 271 0.13 -7.21 -15.78
CA ILE A 271 0.51 -5.92 -16.34
C ILE A 271 -0.71 -5.31 -17.06
N ILE A 272 -1.09 -4.09 -16.67
CA ILE A 272 -2.19 -3.38 -17.34
C ILE A 272 -1.77 -2.99 -18.75
N GLY A 273 -2.70 -3.03 -19.71
CA GLY A 273 -2.39 -2.81 -21.14
C GLY A 273 -1.70 -1.48 -21.44
N ASP A 274 -1.86 -0.46 -20.60
CA ASP A 274 -1.15 0.82 -20.72
C ASP A 274 0.37 0.70 -20.51
N MET A 275 0.84 -0.33 -19.80
CA MET A 275 2.27 -0.63 -19.62
C MET A 275 2.90 -1.31 -20.83
N LEU A 276 2.09 -1.72 -21.82
CA LEU A 276 2.56 -2.22 -23.12
C LEU A 276 2.70 -1.11 -24.16
N ARG A 277 2.41 0.14 -23.80
CA ARG A 277 2.63 1.28 -24.69
C ARG A 277 4.12 1.61 -24.75
N THR A 278 4.67 1.66 -25.96
CA THR A 278 6.02 2.19 -26.19
C THR A 278 6.01 3.70 -25.92
N ILE A 279 7.04 4.20 -25.24
CA ILE A 279 7.20 5.64 -25.07
C ILE A 279 7.60 6.27 -26.41
N GLU A 280 6.85 7.26 -26.87
CA GLU A 280 7.08 7.92 -28.15
C GLU A 280 7.11 9.44 -27.94
N ASN A 281 7.98 10.14 -28.68
CA ASN A 281 8.14 11.59 -28.54
C ASN A 281 7.10 12.40 -29.32
N ASN A 282 6.45 11.77 -30.29
CA ASN A 282 5.41 12.36 -31.13
C ASN A 282 4.08 11.69 -30.85
N VAL A 283 2.97 12.43 -31.03
CA VAL A 283 1.62 11.88 -30.92
C VAL A 283 1.47 10.70 -31.87
N GLN A 284 0.94 9.58 -31.37
CA GLN A 284 0.73 8.37 -32.15
C GLN A 284 -0.75 8.16 -32.45
N VAL A 285 -1.03 7.66 -33.65
CA VAL A 285 -2.33 7.06 -33.96
C VAL A 285 -2.51 5.80 -33.10
N THR A 286 -3.67 5.69 -32.45
CA THR A 286 -4.03 4.51 -31.65
C THR A 286 -5.26 3.83 -32.24
N VAL A 287 -5.18 2.51 -32.38
CA VAL A 287 -6.29 1.67 -32.87
C VAL A 287 -6.64 0.68 -31.76
N SER A 288 -7.92 0.49 -31.48
CA SER A 288 -8.36 -0.54 -30.53
C SER A 288 -9.44 -1.43 -31.13
N VAL A 289 -9.38 -2.73 -30.81
CA VAL A 289 -10.39 -3.72 -31.16
C VAL A 289 -10.87 -4.37 -29.87
N ASN A 290 -12.18 -4.32 -29.59
CA ASN A 290 -12.74 -4.80 -28.31
C ASN A 290 -12.06 -4.16 -27.08
N ASN A 291 -11.76 -2.86 -27.13
CA ASN A 291 -11.01 -2.12 -26.11
C ASN A 291 -9.56 -2.59 -25.88
N LEU A 292 -9.00 -3.40 -26.76
CA LEU A 292 -7.58 -3.78 -26.73
C LEU A 292 -6.79 -2.91 -27.71
N PRO A 293 -5.82 -2.10 -27.24
CA PRO A 293 -4.98 -1.31 -28.13
C PRO A 293 -4.09 -2.23 -28.98
N VAL A 294 -3.99 -1.92 -30.27
CA VAL A 294 -3.14 -2.64 -31.23
C VAL A 294 -1.78 -1.93 -31.29
N LYS A 295 -0.71 -2.74 -31.38
CA LYS A 295 0.65 -2.24 -31.58
C LYS A 295 0.81 -1.71 -33.02
N CYS A 296 1.37 -0.51 -33.15
CA CYS A 296 1.85 -0.02 -34.44
C CYS A 296 3.21 -0.66 -34.79
N ASP A 297 3.35 -1.22 -35.99
CA ASP A 297 4.60 -1.82 -36.48
C ASP A 297 5.41 -0.89 -37.41
N GLY A 298 4.89 0.31 -37.73
CA GLY A 298 5.53 1.30 -38.58
C GLY A 298 5.64 2.69 -37.92
N ASP A 299 5.73 3.74 -38.72
CA ASP A 299 5.61 5.12 -38.24
C ASP A 299 4.13 5.50 -38.16
N CYS A 300 3.58 5.53 -36.95
CA CYS A 300 2.23 5.99 -36.66
C CYS A 300 2.21 7.41 -36.07
N SER A 301 3.29 8.18 -36.25
CA SER A 301 3.33 9.56 -35.76
C SER A 301 2.38 10.47 -36.52
N PHE A 302 1.76 11.39 -35.79
CA PHE A 302 0.90 12.43 -36.32
C PHE A 302 1.30 13.78 -35.74
N MET A 303 1.34 14.80 -36.60
CA MET A 303 1.59 16.18 -36.20
C MET A 303 0.62 17.11 -36.92
N TRP A 304 0.05 18.04 -36.17
CA TRP A 304 -0.70 19.16 -36.73
C TRP A 304 0.28 20.17 -37.34
N SER A 305 -0.11 20.78 -38.47
CA SER A 305 0.72 21.72 -39.21
C SER A 305 0.00 23.05 -39.40
N GLU A 306 0.55 24.11 -38.81
CA GLU A 306 0.08 25.49 -39.05
C GLU A 306 0.18 25.85 -40.54
N ALA A 307 1.22 25.39 -41.24
CA ALA A 307 1.36 25.64 -42.69
C ALA A 307 0.28 24.94 -43.55
N GLN A 308 -0.48 24.00 -43.00
CA GLN A 308 -1.61 23.35 -43.66
C GLN A 308 -2.97 23.84 -43.13
N THR A 309 -2.99 24.76 -42.17
CA THR A 309 -4.21 25.30 -41.58
C THR A 309 -4.59 26.61 -42.30
N PRO A 310 -5.80 26.74 -42.87
CA PRO A 310 -6.23 27.99 -43.47
C PRO A 310 -6.51 29.04 -42.39
N HIS A 311 -6.42 30.33 -42.73
CA HIS A 311 -6.76 31.42 -41.82
C HIS A 311 -7.77 32.36 -42.45
N LEU A 312 -8.81 32.71 -41.69
CA LEU A 312 -9.77 33.74 -42.06
C LEU A 312 -9.48 35.01 -41.25
N THR A 313 -9.11 36.09 -41.94
CA THR A 313 -8.64 37.32 -41.29
C THR A 313 -9.66 38.46 -41.33
N ALA A 314 -10.50 38.53 -42.37
CA ALA A 314 -11.52 39.57 -42.51
C ALA A 314 -12.72 39.10 -43.34
N ALA A 315 -13.88 39.69 -43.10
CA ALA A 315 -15.09 39.54 -43.89
C ALA A 315 -15.74 40.91 -44.16
N THR A 316 -15.99 41.24 -45.43
CA THR A 316 -16.61 42.52 -45.83
C THR A 316 -17.58 42.36 -47.01
N PRO A 317 -18.80 42.93 -46.95
CA PRO A 317 -19.40 43.61 -45.81
C PRO A 317 -19.70 42.62 -44.66
N ASN A 318 -19.85 43.14 -43.43
CA ASN A 318 -20.18 42.36 -42.23
C ASN A 318 -21.69 42.36 -41.91
N SER A 319 -22.52 42.88 -42.81
CA SER A 319 -23.98 42.89 -42.71
C SER A 319 -24.63 42.88 -44.10
N GLY A 320 -25.88 42.40 -44.18
CA GLY A 320 -26.66 42.42 -45.40
C GLY A 320 -27.80 41.38 -45.44
N SER A 321 -28.34 41.17 -46.64
CA SER A 321 -29.41 40.18 -46.86
C SER A 321 -29.35 39.58 -48.28
N PRO A 322 -29.90 38.38 -48.50
CA PRO A 322 -30.00 37.78 -49.84
C PRO A 322 -30.80 38.64 -50.83
N GLN A 323 -31.82 39.35 -50.35
CA GLN A 323 -32.72 40.20 -51.14
C GLN A 323 -32.01 41.45 -51.65
N ALA A 324 -30.95 41.89 -50.95
CA ALA A 324 -30.05 42.93 -51.40
C ALA A 324 -28.95 42.41 -52.34
N ASN A 325 -28.95 41.11 -52.69
CA ASN A 325 -27.88 40.42 -53.42
C ASN A 325 -26.50 40.60 -52.76
N THR A 326 -26.44 40.51 -51.42
CA THR A 326 -25.19 40.69 -50.69
C THR A 326 -24.18 39.59 -51.03
N ILE A 327 -23.00 40.01 -51.52
CA ILE A 327 -21.82 39.18 -51.72
C ILE A 327 -20.80 39.54 -50.65
N ILE A 328 -20.33 38.56 -49.89
CA ILE A 328 -19.26 38.74 -48.90
C ILE A 328 -17.92 38.40 -49.54
N GLN A 329 -16.96 39.30 -49.37
CA GLN A 329 -15.55 39.03 -49.59
C GLN A 329 -14.89 38.60 -48.27
N LEU A 330 -14.46 37.36 -48.23
CA LEU A 330 -13.64 36.80 -47.16
C LEU A 330 -12.17 36.91 -47.56
N THR A 331 -11.34 37.44 -46.66
CA THR A 331 -9.88 37.57 -46.86
C THR A 331 -9.16 36.68 -45.87
N GLY A 332 -8.08 36.04 -46.32
CA GLY A 332 -7.37 35.05 -45.53
C GLY A 332 -6.16 34.46 -46.23
N THR A 333 -5.75 33.27 -45.79
CA THR A 333 -4.69 32.47 -46.41
C THR A 333 -5.04 30.99 -46.37
N GLY A 334 -4.47 30.21 -47.28
CA GLY A 334 -4.59 28.74 -47.28
C GLY A 334 -5.88 28.19 -47.91
N PHE A 335 -6.72 29.05 -48.48
CA PHE A 335 -7.91 28.65 -49.25
C PHE A 335 -7.54 27.92 -50.54
N GLU A 336 -8.50 27.20 -51.12
CA GLU A 336 -8.33 26.59 -52.44
C GLU A 336 -8.77 27.53 -53.55
N ALA A 337 -8.06 27.54 -54.69
CA ALA A 337 -8.44 28.36 -55.84
C ALA A 337 -9.72 27.86 -56.54
N ASN A 338 -10.07 26.58 -56.35
CA ASN A 338 -11.33 26.04 -56.84
C ASN A 338 -12.44 26.35 -55.85
N ALA A 339 -13.44 27.13 -56.28
CA ALA A 339 -14.61 27.49 -55.48
C ALA A 339 -15.28 26.30 -54.80
N THR A 340 -15.39 25.15 -55.49
CA THR A 340 -16.07 23.95 -54.96
C THR A 340 -15.34 23.26 -53.80
N GLN A 341 -14.06 23.56 -53.59
CA GLN A 341 -13.25 23.02 -52.50
C GLN A 341 -13.26 23.91 -51.24
N ASN A 342 -14.04 24.99 -51.26
CA ASN A 342 -14.24 25.86 -50.12
C ASN A 342 -15.74 25.87 -49.77
N THR A 343 -16.06 25.47 -48.55
CA THR A 343 -17.43 25.53 -48.03
C THR A 343 -17.52 26.66 -47.01
N VAL A 344 -18.43 27.61 -47.22
CA VAL A 344 -18.66 28.74 -46.32
C VAL A 344 -20.06 28.64 -45.72
N THR A 345 -20.16 28.82 -44.40
CA THR A 345 -21.44 28.91 -43.69
C THR A 345 -21.47 30.09 -42.74
N ILE A 346 -22.65 30.64 -42.51
CA ILE A 346 -22.92 31.76 -41.60
C ILE A 346 -24.01 31.31 -40.63
N GLY A 347 -23.66 31.04 -39.37
CA GLY A 347 -24.62 30.51 -38.39
C GLY A 347 -25.30 29.21 -38.83
N GLY A 348 -24.61 28.38 -39.63
CA GLY A 348 -25.14 27.16 -40.22
C GLY A 348 -25.89 27.33 -41.55
N THR A 349 -26.13 28.57 -42.01
CA THR A 349 -26.70 28.85 -43.33
C THR A 349 -25.61 28.86 -44.40
N PRO A 350 -25.75 28.14 -45.52
CA PRO A 350 -24.76 28.18 -46.61
C PRO A 350 -24.55 29.59 -47.18
N CYS A 351 -23.30 29.96 -47.44
CA CYS A 351 -22.93 31.10 -48.28
C CYS A 351 -22.31 30.55 -49.58
N ASP A 352 -23.02 30.66 -50.69
CA ASP A 352 -22.68 29.98 -51.93
C ASP A 352 -21.42 30.61 -52.56
N VAL A 353 -20.31 29.87 -52.58
CA VAL A 353 -19.03 30.35 -53.08
C VAL A 353 -19.10 30.52 -54.60
N ILE A 354 -18.93 31.76 -55.06
CA ILE A 354 -18.98 32.13 -56.49
C ILE A 354 -17.58 32.18 -57.11
N ASN A 355 -16.56 32.53 -56.33
CA ASN A 355 -15.17 32.61 -56.77
C ASN A 355 -14.22 32.45 -55.58
N ALA A 356 -13.05 31.85 -55.81
CA ALA A 356 -12.04 31.69 -54.79
C ALA A 356 -10.62 31.84 -55.37
N THR A 357 -9.71 32.30 -54.53
CA THR A 357 -8.26 32.28 -54.72
C THR A 357 -7.64 31.77 -53.42
N THR A 358 -6.31 31.61 -53.38
CA THR A 358 -5.62 31.16 -52.15
C THR A 358 -5.69 32.14 -50.99
N SER A 359 -6.17 33.37 -51.20
CA SER A 359 -6.28 34.42 -50.17
C SER A 359 -7.65 35.11 -50.10
N GLN A 360 -8.57 34.82 -51.01
CA GLN A 360 -9.89 35.45 -51.04
C GLN A 360 -10.97 34.47 -51.45
N ILE A 361 -12.12 34.54 -50.79
CA ILE A 361 -13.35 33.83 -51.17
C ILE A 361 -14.46 34.86 -51.33
N PHE A 362 -15.20 34.78 -52.43
CA PHE A 362 -16.43 35.54 -52.64
C PHE A 362 -17.60 34.57 -52.56
N CYS A 363 -18.57 34.86 -51.70
CA CYS A 363 -19.77 34.02 -51.56
C CYS A 363 -21.04 34.86 -51.48
N THR A 364 -22.13 34.30 -52.00
CA THR A 364 -23.47 34.91 -51.97
C THR A 364 -24.19 34.47 -50.70
N VAL A 365 -24.70 35.44 -49.94
CA VAL A 365 -25.35 35.18 -48.66
C VAL A 365 -26.67 34.43 -48.87
N GLY A 366 -26.83 33.25 -48.24
CA GLY A 366 -28.08 32.49 -48.21
C GLY A 366 -29.09 33.03 -47.17
N ASN A 367 -30.36 32.61 -47.24
CA ASN A 367 -31.40 33.06 -46.30
C ASN A 367 -31.13 32.52 -44.89
N GLY A 368 -30.89 33.43 -43.94
CA GLY A 368 -30.72 33.13 -42.53
C GLY A 368 -31.63 34.00 -41.64
N PRO A 369 -31.76 33.68 -40.34
CA PRO A 369 -32.53 34.48 -39.40
C PRO A 369 -31.83 35.81 -39.09
N VAL A 370 -32.60 36.85 -38.73
CA VAL A 370 -32.04 38.14 -38.29
C VAL A 370 -31.09 37.97 -37.11
N GLY A 371 -29.97 38.68 -37.12
CA GLY A 371 -28.97 38.66 -36.04
C GLY A 371 -27.55 38.45 -36.53
N THR A 372 -26.61 38.42 -35.59
CA THR A 372 -25.17 38.29 -35.85
C THR A 372 -24.71 36.85 -35.62
N PHE A 373 -24.00 36.28 -36.60
CA PHE A 373 -23.54 34.89 -36.57
C PHE A 373 -22.08 34.77 -37.04
N ASP A 374 -21.41 33.74 -36.54
CA ASP A 374 -20.03 33.43 -36.94
C ASP A 374 -19.98 32.88 -38.38
N ILE A 375 -18.93 33.27 -39.09
CA ILE A 375 -18.59 32.78 -40.42
C ILE A 375 -17.59 31.64 -40.28
N LEU A 376 -17.93 30.46 -40.79
CA LEU A 376 -17.04 29.31 -40.83
C LEU A 376 -16.66 28.99 -42.27
N VAL A 377 -15.36 28.78 -42.49
CA VAL A 377 -14.81 28.35 -43.78
C VAL A 377 -14.16 26.99 -43.58
N ASN A 378 -14.65 25.96 -44.27
CA ASN A 378 -14.00 24.66 -44.35
C ASN A 378 -13.36 24.50 -45.74
N VAL A 379 -12.08 24.15 -45.76
CA VAL A 379 -11.31 23.93 -46.98
C VAL A 379 -11.01 22.44 -47.11
N ASP A 380 -11.38 21.84 -48.24
CA ASP A 380 -11.21 20.41 -48.47
C ASP A 380 -9.77 19.95 -48.27
N GLY A 381 -9.58 18.90 -47.47
CA GLY A 381 -8.26 18.35 -47.14
C GLY A 381 -7.44 19.16 -46.13
N LYS A 382 -7.88 20.38 -45.75
CA LYS A 382 -7.20 21.24 -44.76
C LYS A 382 -8.04 21.52 -43.51
N GLY A 383 -9.35 21.32 -43.58
CA GLY A 383 -10.26 21.54 -42.45
C GLY A 383 -10.71 22.99 -42.30
N TYR A 384 -11.17 23.33 -41.10
CA TYR A 384 -11.69 24.66 -40.79
C TYR A 384 -10.59 25.72 -40.69
N ALA A 385 -10.88 26.90 -41.23
CA ALA A 385 -10.02 28.06 -41.10
C ALA A 385 -9.95 28.54 -39.65
N ASN A 386 -8.75 28.88 -39.20
CA ASN A 386 -8.51 29.47 -37.91
C ASN A 386 -8.72 31.01 -37.97
N HIS A 387 -9.10 31.60 -36.84
CA HIS A 387 -9.50 33.00 -36.69
C HIS A 387 -8.45 33.79 -35.89
N SER A 388 -7.23 33.92 -36.43
CA SER A 388 -6.09 34.53 -35.72
C SER A 388 -6.29 36.02 -35.37
N SER A 389 -7.18 36.72 -36.08
CA SER A 389 -7.57 38.12 -35.83
C SER A 389 -8.91 38.27 -35.07
N GLY A 390 -9.45 37.18 -34.53
CA GLY A 390 -10.78 37.14 -33.90
C GLY A 390 -11.85 36.54 -34.82
N LEU A 391 -12.95 36.06 -34.22
CA LEU A 391 -14.07 35.46 -34.95
C LEU A 391 -14.64 36.47 -35.95
N GLN A 392 -14.78 36.03 -37.20
CA GLN A 392 -15.40 36.86 -38.23
C GLN A 392 -16.91 36.63 -38.20
N GLN A 393 -17.67 37.71 -38.14
CA GLN A 393 -19.11 37.66 -37.96
C GLN A 393 -19.84 38.41 -39.07
N PHE A 394 -21.04 37.94 -39.39
CA PHE A 394 -21.95 38.57 -40.34
C PHE A 394 -23.31 38.79 -39.68
N THR A 395 -23.91 39.94 -39.93
CA THR A 395 -25.23 40.31 -39.42
C THR A 395 -26.27 40.25 -40.52
N TYR A 396 -27.26 39.38 -40.36
CA TYR A 396 -28.43 39.31 -41.24
C TYR A 396 -29.40 40.45 -40.95
N ASP A 397 -29.72 41.23 -41.98
CA ASP A 397 -30.73 42.27 -41.92
C ASP A 397 -32.15 41.69 -42.02
N LEU A 398 -33.09 42.23 -41.24
CA LEU A 398 -34.52 41.96 -41.39
C LEU A 398 -35.10 42.89 -42.47
N VAL A 399 -35.55 42.33 -43.58
CA VAL A 399 -36.13 43.09 -44.69
C VAL A 399 -37.49 42.50 -45.05
N VAL A 400 -38.52 43.34 -45.18
CA VAL A 400 -39.81 42.94 -45.75
C VAL A 400 -39.93 43.58 -47.13
N THR A 401 -40.13 42.76 -48.16
CA THR A 401 -40.17 43.20 -49.56
C THR A 401 -41.59 43.36 -50.10
N GLY A 402 -42.56 42.66 -49.51
CA GLY A 402 -43.95 42.81 -49.93
C GLY A 402 -44.90 41.83 -49.26
N ILE A 403 -46.18 41.96 -49.61
CA ILE A 403 -47.28 41.09 -49.18
C ILE A 403 -48.15 40.76 -50.39
N THR A 404 -48.59 39.50 -50.52
CA THR A 404 -49.46 39.06 -51.63
C THR A 404 -50.48 38.02 -51.16
N PRO A 405 -51.76 38.11 -51.55
CA PRO A 405 -52.39 39.24 -52.24
C PRO A 405 -52.44 40.50 -51.36
N THR A 406 -52.59 41.67 -51.98
CA THR A 406 -52.72 42.96 -51.28
C THR A 406 -54.16 43.31 -50.89
N ASN A 407 -55.11 42.42 -51.15
CA ASN A 407 -56.51 42.54 -50.79
C ASN A 407 -57.08 41.18 -50.32
N GLY A 408 -58.18 41.22 -49.58
CA GLY A 408 -58.81 40.05 -48.97
C GLY A 408 -60.24 40.33 -48.52
N SER A 409 -60.90 39.31 -47.97
CA SER A 409 -62.27 39.40 -47.43
C SER A 409 -62.29 40.21 -46.13
N ILE A 410 -63.31 41.07 -45.96
CA ILE A 410 -63.59 41.74 -44.67
C ILE A 410 -63.87 40.74 -43.54
N GLY A 411 -64.28 39.51 -43.88
CA GLY A 411 -64.48 38.42 -42.93
C GLY A 411 -63.20 37.73 -42.47
N GLY A 412 -62.02 38.20 -42.91
CA GLY A 412 -60.73 37.57 -42.61
C GLY A 412 -60.49 36.30 -43.42
N CYS A 413 -59.70 35.37 -42.87
CA CYS A 413 -59.34 34.07 -43.45
C CYS A 413 -58.59 34.12 -44.79
N THR A 414 -58.22 35.32 -45.28
CA THR A 414 -57.41 35.44 -46.49
C THR A 414 -55.99 35.05 -46.15
N ILE A 415 -55.46 34.03 -46.83
CA ILE A 415 -54.06 33.63 -46.69
C ILE A 415 -53.20 34.61 -47.48
N VAL A 416 -52.28 35.28 -46.78
CA VAL A 416 -51.29 36.18 -47.37
C VAL A 416 -49.90 35.66 -47.14
N THR A 417 -49.03 35.89 -48.12
CA THR A 417 -47.60 35.64 -48.03
C THR A 417 -46.88 36.97 -47.89
N ILE A 418 -46.15 37.15 -46.80
CA ILE A 418 -45.24 38.25 -46.56
C ILE A 418 -43.84 37.78 -46.99
N SER A 419 -43.28 38.43 -48.00
CA SER A 419 -41.94 38.10 -48.53
C SER A 419 -40.88 39.01 -47.91
N GLY A 420 -39.68 38.49 -47.70
CA GLY A 420 -38.59 39.21 -47.03
C GLY A 420 -37.32 38.39 -46.83
N SER A 421 -36.49 38.80 -45.88
CA SER A 421 -35.35 38.08 -45.29
C SER A 421 -35.26 38.31 -43.79
N GLY A 422 -34.51 37.45 -43.11
CA GLY A 422 -34.21 37.63 -41.71
C GLY A 422 -35.36 37.20 -40.80
N PHE A 423 -36.40 36.57 -41.35
CA PHE A 423 -37.46 36.00 -40.51
C PHE A 423 -36.84 34.93 -39.61
N ALA A 424 -37.28 34.88 -38.36
CA ALA A 424 -36.81 33.94 -37.36
C ALA A 424 -37.99 33.14 -36.80
N SER A 425 -37.71 32.03 -36.10
CA SER A 425 -38.74 31.14 -35.54
C SER A 425 -39.73 31.82 -34.58
N ASN A 426 -39.34 32.96 -34.01
CA ASN A 426 -40.15 33.79 -33.11
C ASN A 426 -40.82 34.99 -33.81
N ALA A 427 -40.91 35.00 -35.15
CA ALA A 427 -41.55 36.07 -35.88
C ALA A 427 -43.04 36.18 -35.52
N THR A 428 -43.54 37.42 -35.48
CA THR A 428 -44.97 37.73 -35.32
C THR A 428 -45.39 38.68 -36.42
N ALA A 429 -46.57 38.46 -36.99
CA ALA A 429 -47.15 39.32 -38.02
C ALA A 429 -48.48 39.92 -37.55
N THR A 430 -48.72 41.18 -37.89
CA THR A 430 -50.02 41.86 -37.67
C THR A 430 -50.45 42.56 -38.95
N VAL A 431 -51.77 42.61 -39.20
CA VAL A 431 -52.38 43.35 -40.30
C VAL A 431 -53.45 44.25 -39.71
N GLY A 432 -53.34 45.57 -39.95
CA GLY A 432 -54.24 46.55 -39.33
C GLY A 432 -54.20 46.58 -37.79
N GLY A 433 -53.08 46.17 -37.18
CA GLY A 433 -52.92 46.07 -35.73
C GLY A 433 -53.46 44.78 -35.10
N SER A 434 -54.16 43.93 -35.87
CA SER A 434 -54.66 42.64 -35.40
C SER A 434 -53.69 41.51 -35.78
N GLN A 435 -53.58 40.48 -34.94
CA GLN A 435 -52.65 39.36 -35.14
C GLN A 435 -53.00 38.58 -36.42
N CYS A 436 -52.02 38.43 -37.31
CA CYS A 436 -52.09 37.54 -38.45
C CYS A 436 -51.61 36.16 -38.01
N LYS A 437 -52.49 35.15 -38.06
CA LYS A 437 -52.17 33.81 -37.55
C LYS A 437 -51.22 33.12 -38.52
N ILE A 438 -49.96 32.93 -38.12
CA ILE A 438 -48.94 32.29 -38.95
C ILE A 438 -49.32 30.82 -39.20
N VAL A 439 -49.36 30.44 -40.47
CA VAL A 439 -49.61 29.08 -40.96
C VAL A 439 -48.29 28.35 -41.20
N SER A 440 -47.34 29.03 -41.83
CA SER A 440 -45.99 28.53 -42.06
C SER A 440 -45.01 29.69 -42.23
N GLN A 441 -43.73 29.43 -41.99
CA GLN A 441 -42.68 30.41 -42.21
C GLN A 441 -41.34 29.73 -42.49
N ASP A 442 -40.50 30.42 -43.24
CA ASP A 442 -39.07 30.16 -43.36
C ASP A 442 -38.31 31.49 -43.22
N TYR A 443 -37.03 31.51 -43.57
CA TYR A 443 -36.20 32.72 -43.43
C TYR A 443 -36.51 33.82 -44.47
N SER A 444 -37.34 33.55 -45.48
CA SER A 444 -37.67 34.49 -46.56
C SER A 444 -39.17 34.72 -46.81
N SER A 445 -40.03 33.94 -46.15
CA SER A 445 -41.49 34.04 -46.26
C SER A 445 -42.20 33.77 -44.94
N ILE A 446 -43.24 34.54 -44.66
CA ILE A 446 -44.24 34.26 -43.61
C ILE A 446 -45.59 34.13 -44.31
N VAL A 447 -46.23 32.97 -44.17
CA VAL A 447 -47.59 32.73 -44.65
C VAL A 447 -48.52 32.82 -43.44
N CYS A 448 -49.49 33.73 -43.49
CA CYS A 448 -50.41 33.94 -42.37
C CYS A 448 -51.85 34.21 -42.81
N GLU A 449 -52.79 33.96 -41.91
CA GLU A 449 -54.21 34.18 -42.10
C GLU A 449 -54.61 35.57 -41.58
N VAL A 450 -55.11 36.42 -42.48
CA VAL A 450 -55.51 37.80 -42.15
C VAL A 450 -56.78 37.79 -41.27
N PRO A 451 -56.81 38.56 -40.17
CA PRO A 451 -57.99 38.68 -39.31
C PRO A 451 -59.12 39.47 -40.00
N ALA A 452 -60.36 39.28 -39.52
CA ALA A 452 -61.49 40.09 -39.94
C ALA A 452 -61.33 41.56 -39.49
N THR A 453 -61.89 42.51 -40.26
CA THR A 453 -61.77 43.96 -40.01
C THR A 453 -63.12 44.63 -39.84
#